data_AF-A0A374BN68-F1
#
_entry.id   AF-A0A374BN68-F1
#
_cell.length_a   1.000
_cell.length_b   1.000
_cell.length_c   1.000
_cell.angle_alpha   90.00
_cell.angle_beta   90.00
_cell.angle_gamma   90.00
#
_symmetry.space_group_name_H-M   'P 1'
#
loop_
_entity.id
_entity.type
_entity.pdbx_description
1 polymer ?
#
loop_
_entity_poly.entity_id
_entity_poly.type
_entity_poly.pdbx_seq_one_letter_code
_entity_poly.pdbx_strand_id
1 'polypeptide(L)' 'MLDIKGKFLVSYNDCPEIRELWDKPGIHIEEISRLNNLAQRYDGGCQYAELLISNYDTSERARSVRQLSLFDNETILEV' A
#
# COMPACT_ATOMS: atom_id res chain seq x y z
N MET A 1 14.87 10.21 7.92
CA MET A 1 13.60 9.54 7.57
C MET A 1 13.77 8.05 7.28
N LEU A 2 14.95 7.56 6.85
CA LEU A 2 15.14 6.16 6.39
C LEU A 2 15.64 5.16 7.46
N ASP A 3 15.56 5.49 8.75
CA ASP A 3 15.84 4.50 9.82
C ASP A 3 14.55 3.94 10.46
N ILE A 4 13.42 4.08 9.75
CA ILE A 4 12.15 3.52 10.19
C ILE A 4 12.26 1.99 10.10
N LYS A 5 12.28 1.34 11.26
CA LYS A 5 12.39 -0.12 11.38
C LYS A 5 11.07 -0.85 11.13
N GLY A 6 9.94 -0.17 11.34
CA GLY A 6 8.62 -0.72 11.07
C GLY A 6 8.29 -0.73 9.58
N LYS A 7 7.53 -1.72 9.12
CA LYS A 7 6.93 -1.68 7.78
C LYS A 7 5.88 -0.57 7.72
N PHE A 8 5.89 0.25 6.67
CA PHE A 8 4.90 1.29 6.43
C PHE A 8 4.31 1.20 5.03
N LEU A 9 3.09 1.70 4.90
CA LEU A 9 2.41 1.93 3.64
C LEU A 9 1.71 3.28 3.74
N VAL A 10 1.93 4.14 2.76
CA VAL A 10 1.36 5.49 2.68
C VAL A 10 0.69 5.66 1.33
N SER A 11 -0.50 6.26 1.34
CA SER A 11 -1.24 6.61 0.13
C SER A 11 -1.18 8.13 -0.08
N TYR A 12 -0.87 8.56 -1.30
CA TYR A 12 -0.80 9.97 -1.69
C TYR A 12 -1.30 10.17 -3.12
N ASN A 13 -1.77 11.38 -3.44
CA ASN A 13 -2.04 11.75 -4.83
C ASN A 13 -0.76 11.64 -5.67
N ASP A 14 -0.90 11.19 -6.92
CA ASP A 14 0.23 11.13 -7.84
C ASP A 14 0.56 12.52 -8.38
N CYS A 15 1.67 13.10 -7.91
CA CYS A 15 2.23 14.33 -8.44
C CYS A 15 3.77 14.32 -8.39
N PRO A 16 4.45 15.16 -9.20
CA PRO A 16 5.91 15.18 -9.28
C PRO A 16 6.60 15.41 -7.93
N GLU A 17 6.03 16.28 -7.09
CA GLU A 17 6.58 16.63 -5.77
C GLU A 17 6.60 15.42 -4.84
N ILE A 18 5.55 14.59 -4.87
CA ILE A 18 5.49 13.36 -4.08
C ILE A 18 6.48 12.32 -4.62
N ARG A 19 6.58 12.17 -5.95
CA ARG A 19 7.54 11.24 -6.55
C ARG A 19 8.99 11.60 -6.20
N GLU A 20 9.36 12.87 -6.30
CA GLU A 20 10.70 13.35 -5.95
C GLU A 20 11.00 13.18 -4.45
N LEU A 21 10.03 13.47 -3.58
CA LEU A 21 10.18 13.31 -2.14
C LEU A 21 10.51 11.87 -1.75
N TRP A 22 9.84 10.90 -2.40
CA TRP A 22 9.93 9.48 -2.08
C TRP A 22 10.90 8.68 -2.96
N ASP A 23 11.54 9.31 -3.95
CA ASP A 23 12.64 8.72 -4.70
C ASP A 23 13.86 8.52 -3.79
N LYS A 24 13.86 7.39 -3.08
CA LYS A 24 14.83 7.02 -2.05
C LYS A 24 15.09 5.50 -2.14
N PRO A 25 16.33 5.05 -1.86
CA PRO A 25 16.63 3.62 -1.82
C PRO A 25 15.74 2.86 -0.83
N GLY A 26 15.25 1.68 -1.24
CA GLY A 26 14.40 0.82 -0.40
C GLY A 26 12.94 1.27 -0.31
N ILE A 27 12.54 2.32 -1.03
CA ILE A 27 11.14 2.70 -1.20
C ILE A 27 10.57 2.06 -2.46
N HIS A 28 9.38 1.48 -2.31
CA HIS A 28 8.58 0.93 -3.38
C HIS A 28 7.41 1.88 -3.63
N ILE A 29 7.17 2.21 -4.90
CA ILE A 29 6.07 3.06 -5.34
C ILE A 29 5.22 2.26 -6.34
N GLU A 30 3.92 2.16 -6.07
CA GLU A 30 2.94 1.52 -6.93
C GLU A 30 1.91 2.56 -7.39
N GLU A 31 1.64 2.59 -8.68
CA GLU A 31 0.63 3.47 -9.28
C GLU A 31 -0.73 2.79 -9.28
N ILE A 32 -1.75 3.48 -8.77
CA ILE A 32 -3.13 3.01 -8.78
C ILE A 32 -4.08 4.10 -9.27
N SER A 33 -5.25 3.68 -9.73
CA SER A 33 -6.36 4.58 -10.07
C SER A 33 -7.51 4.37 -9.10
N ARG A 34 -8.05 5.44 -8.52
CA ARG A 34 -9.17 5.40 -7.57
C ARG A 34 -10.30 6.31 -7.99
N LEU A 35 -11.53 5.91 -7.64
CA LEU A 35 -12.71 6.76 -7.84
C LEU A 35 -12.56 8.08 -7.08
N ASN A 36 -12.76 9.18 -7.79
CA ASN A 36 -12.73 10.51 -7.23
C ASN A 36 -14.09 10.83 -6.59
N ASN A 37 -14.21 10.57 -5.28
CA ASN A 37 -15.45 10.79 -4.53
C ASN A 37 -15.96 12.24 -4.60
N LEU A 38 -15.06 13.22 -4.68
CA LEU A 38 -15.43 14.64 -4.75
C LEU A 38 -16.03 14.98 -6.13
N ALA A 39 -15.50 14.39 -7.20
CA ALA A 39 -15.93 14.66 -8.57
C ALA A 39 -17.16 13.84 -9.00
N GLN A 40 -17.52 12.74 -8.32
CA GLN A 40 -18.61 11.84 -8.74
C GLN A 40 -19.95 12.55 -9.02
N ARG A 41 -20.25 13.65 -8.33
CA ARG A 41 -21.50 14.40 -8.52
C ARG A 41 -21.60 15.11 -9.87
N TYR A 42 -20.45 15.41 -10.49
CA TYR A 42 -20.36 16.20 -11.72
C TYR A 42 -19.81 15.38 -12.89
N ASP A 43 -18.94 14.42 -12.58
CA ASP A 43 -18.27 13.54 -13.53
C ASP A 43 -18.33 12.11 -12.98
N GLY A 44 -19.40 11.41 -13.36
CA GLY A 44 -19.67 10.05 -12.87
C GLY A 44 -18.61 9.07 -13.34
N GLY A 45 -18.04 8.31 -12.41
CA GLY A 45 -16.95 7.39 -12.72
C GLY A 45 -15.58 8.07 -12.84
N CYS A 46 -15.48 9.38 -12.59
CA CYS A 46 -14.21 10.10 -12.55
C CYS A 46 -13.23 9.39 -11.61
N GLN A 47 -11.98 9.23 -12.06
CA GLN A 47 -10.91 8.64 -11.29
C GLN A 47 -9.75 9.63 -11.14
N TYR A 48 -8.93 9.42 -10.12
CA TYR A 48 -7.67 10.15 -9.93
C TYR A 48 -6.52 9.16 -9.74
N ALA A 49 -5.34 9.60 -10.14
CA ALA A 49 -4.10 8.85 -9.94
C ALA A 49 -3.62 8.99 -8.49
N GLU A 50 -3.31 7.86 -7.87
CA GLU A 50 -2.81 7.75 -6.51
C GLU A 50 -1.57 6.85 -6.50
N LEU A 51 -0.65 7.11 -5.57
CA LEU A 51 0.55 6.32 -5.32
C LEU A 51 0.42 5.60 -3.98
N LEU A 52 0.72 4.30 -3.97
CA LEU A 52 1.01 3.56 -2.75
C LEU A 52 2.52 3.48 -2.56
N ILE A 53 3.01 3.94 -1.41
CA ILE A 53 4.42 4.14 -1.11
C ILE A 53 4.78 3.34 0.13
N SER A 54 5.77 2.46 0.05
CA SER A 54 6.13 1.55 1.16
C SER A 54 7.64 1.30 1.25
N ASN A 55 8.10 0.80 2.40
CA ASN A 55 9.48 0.34 2.60
C ASN A 55 9.64 -1.19 2.53
N TYR A 56 8.71 -1.88 1.87
CA TYR A 56 8.74 -3.32 1.68
C TYR A 56 8.01 -3.69 0.38
N ASP A 57 8.28 -4.88 -0.17
CA ASP A 57 7.55 -5.37 -1.34
C ASP A 57 6.14 -5.82 -0.91
N THR A 58 5.12 -5.07 -1.30
CA THR A 58 3.70 -5.34 -1.00
C THR A 58 3.20 -6.63 -1.68
N SER A 59 3.86 -7.08 -2.74
CA SER A 59 3.54 -8.32 -3.44
C SER A 59 4.01 -9.58 -2.71
N GLU A 60 4.83 -9.45 -1.66
CA GLU A 60 5.31 -10.57 -0.84
C GLU A 60 4.16 -11.46 -0.36
N ARG A 61 3.05 -10.85 0.10
CA ARG A 61 1.87 -11.58 0.58
C ARG A 61 0.95 -12.05 -0.53
N ALA A 62 0.95 -11.42 -1.69
CA ALA A 62 0.19 -11.92 -2.84
C ALA A 62 0.70 -13.30 -3.29
N ARG A 63 1.99 -13.58 -3.07
CA ARG A 63 2.61 -14.90 -3.33
C ARG A 63 2.37 -15.92 -2.21
N SER A 64 1.90 -15.47 -1.04
CA SER A 64 1.52 -16.37 0.05
C SER A 64 0.10 -16.87 -0.17
N VAL A 65 -0.05 -18.10 -0.67
CA VAL A 65 -1.35 -18.79 -0.75
C VAL A 65 -1.69 -19.29 0.66
N ARG A 66 -2.01 -18.37 1.57
CA ARG A 66 -2.44 -18.72 2.92
C ARG A 66 -3.58 -17.81 3.35
N GLN A 67 -4.78 -18.36 3.33
CA GLN A 67 -5.91 -17.79 4.04
C GLN A 67 -5.62 -17.89 5.54
N LEU A 68 -5.62 -16.76 6.24
CA LEU A 68 -5.48 -16.74 7.70
C LEU A 68 -6.85 -17.00 8.33
N SER A 69 -6.94 -18.02 9.17
CA SER A 69 -8.08 -18.25 10.06
C SER A 69 -7.83 -17.61 11.42
N LEU A 70 -8.92 -17.29 12.13
CA LEU A 70 -8.88 -16.74 13.48
C LEU A 70 -8.10 -17.62 14.47
N PHE A 71 -8.04 -18.94 14.23
CA PHE A 71 -7.43 -19.95 15.11
C PHE A 71 -6.10 -20.52 14.59
N ASP A 72 -5.50 -19.92 13.57
CA ASP A 72 -4.29 -20.46 12.92
C ASP A 72 -3.05 -20.53 13.83
N ASN A 73 -3.09 -19.88 15.00
CA ASN A 73 -2.00 -19.85 15.98
C ASN A 73 -2.31 -20.53 17.32
N GLU A 74 -3.48 -21.18 17.49
CA GLU A 74 -3.84 -21.83 18.76
C GLU A 74 -3.27 -23.26 18.92
N THR A 75 -2.50 -23.77 17.95
CA THR A 75 -1.95 -25.13 18.01
C THR A 75 -0.55 -25.23 18.64
N ILE A 76 -0.07 -24.20 19.34
CA ILE A 76 1.18 -24.28 20.09
C ILE A 76 0.86 -24.19 21.58
N LEU A 77 0.58 -25.36 22.17
CA LEU A 77 1.07 -25.86 23.47
C LEU A 77 0.20 -27.03 23.96
N GLU A 78 0.24 -28.16 23.26
CA GLU A 78 0.04 -29.48 23.87
C GLU A 78 1.08 -30.42 23.24
N VAL A 79 2.27 -30.54 23.85
CA VAL A 79 2.80 -31.72 24.59
C VAL A 79 4.06 -31.31 25.36
#